data_AF-A0AAW5X0G6-F1
#
_entry.id   AF-A0AAW5X0G6-F1
#
_cell.length_a   1.000
_cell.length_b   1.000
_cell.length_c   1.000
_cell.angle_alpha   90.00
_cell.angle_beta   90.00
_cell.angle_gamma   90.00
#
_symmetry.space_group_name_H-M   'P 1'
#
loop_
_entity.id
_entity.type
_entity.pdbx_description
1 polymer ?
#
loop_
_entity_poly.entity_id
_entity_poly.type
_entity_poly.pdbx_seq_one_letter_code
_entity_poly.pdbx_strand_id
1 'polypeptide(L)'
;GDKVETQPVNTDGNGKLPEADTGIKNLGDLPEGTHASWGDGAQDLVDKMKPGETKNIPATVEFPDGSTKEVEIPVHKTSQAEKYGDKVETQPVNTDGNGKLPEADTGIKNLGDLPEGTHASWGDGAQDLVDKMKPGETKNIPATVEFPDGSTKEVEIPVHKTSQAEEYGDKVETQPVNTDGNGKLPEADTGIKNLGDLPEGTHASWGDGAQDLVDKMKP
;
A
#
# COMPACT_ATOMS: atom_id res chain seq x y z
N GLY A 1 -39.85 -30.28 -22.02
CA GLY A 1 -39.49 -28.85 -21.94
C GLY A 1 -38.04 -28.79 -21.55
N ASP A 2 -37.25 -28.06 -22.31
CA ASP A 2 -35.83 -27.89 -22.03
C ASP A 2 -35.63 -27.30 -20.63
N LYS A 3 -34.67 -27.87 -19.89
CA LYS A 3 -34.39 -27.46 -18.52
C LYS A 3 -33.72 -26.09 -18.58
N VAL A 4 -34.29 -25.09 -17.90
CA VAL A 4 -33.61 -23.82 -17.64
C VAL A 4 -32.28 -24.10 -16.90
N GLU A 5 -31.16 -23.65 -17.48
CA GLU A 5 -29.81 -23.72 -16.94
C GLU A 5 -29.35 -22.31 -16.56
N THR A 6 -28.79 -22.16 -15.35
CA THR A 6 -28.25 -20.87 -14.89
C THR A 6 -26.73 -20.82 -15.01
N GLN A 7 -26.18 -19.60 -15.00
CA GLN A 7 -24.74 -19.33 -14.97
C GLN A 7 -24.42 -18.19 -14.00
N PRO A 8 -23.18 -18.11 -13.49
CA PRO A 8 -22.78 -17.02 -12.62
C PRO A 8 -22.81 -15.66 -13.32
N VAL A 9 -23.19 -14.63 -12.58
CA VAL A 9 -23.13 -13.23 -13.01
C VAL A 9 -22.46 -12.37 -11.95
N ASN A 10 -21.88 -11.25 -12.36
CA ASN A 10 -21.24 -10.30 -11.46
C ASN A 10 -22.11 -9.05 -11.29
N THR A 11 -22.08 -8.46 -10.10
CA THR A 11 -22.61 -7.10 -9.91
C THR A 11 -21.80 -6.08 -10.71
N ASP A 12 -22.39 -4.92 -10.99
CA ASP A 12 -21.62 -3.78 -11.48
C ASP A 12 -20.64 -3.24 -10.42
N GLY A 13 -19.83 -2.24 -10.79
CA GLY A 13 -18.86 -1.62 -9.88
C GLY A 13 -19.46 -0.86 -8.70
N ASN A 14 -20.79 -0.71 -8.64
CA ASN A 14 -21.54 -0.10 -7.55
C ASN A 14 -22.36 -1.15 -6.76
N GLY A 15 -22.16 -2.44 -7.03
CA GLY A 15 -22.89 -3.53 -6.37
C GLY A 15 -24.31 -3.75 -6.88
N LYS A 16 -24.69 -3.20 -8.04
CA LYS A 16 -26.02 -3.43 -8.62
C LYS A 16 -26.08 -4.73 -9.39
N LEU A 17 -27.23 -5.39 -9.30
CA LEU A 17 -27.53 -6.58 -10.11
C LEU A 17 -27.53 -6.25 -11.61
N PRO A 18 -26.98 -7.13 -12.46
CA PRO A 18 -27.15 -7.05 -13.91
C PRO A 18 -28.57 -7.48 -14.31
N GLU A 19 -28.92 -7.46 -15.60
CA GLU A 19 -30.16 -8.07 -16.09
C GLU A 19 -30.20 -9.57 -15.77
N ALA A 20 -31.30 -10.09 -15.22
CA ALA A 20 -31.40 -11.48 -14.81
C ALA A 20 -31.26 -12.46 -15.99
N ASP A 21 -31.64 -12.03 -17.19
CA ASP A 21 -31.45 -12.77 -18.45
C ASP A 21 -30.00 -13.20 -18.65
N THR A 22 -29.03 -12.36 -18.25
CA THR A 22 -27.60 -12.69 -18.37
C THR A 22 -27.21 -13.90 -17.52
N GLY A 23 -27.99 -14.24 -16.50
CA GLY A 23 -27.79 -15.41 -15.65
C GLY A 23 -28.47 -16.68 -16.16
N ILE A 24 -29.20 -16.63 -17.28
CA ILE A 24 -29.78 -17.80 -17.93
C ILE A 24 -28.87 -18.25 -19.07
N LYS A 25 -28.16 -19.36 -18.83
CA LYS A 25 -27.13 -19.87 -19.74
C LYS A 25 -27.67 -20.28 -21.11
N ASN A 26 -28.85 -20.91 -21.12
CA ASN A 26 -29.48 -21.45 -22.33
C ASN A 26 -30.68 -20.60 -22.80
N LEU A 27 -30.70 -19.30 -22.52
CA LEU A 27 -31.83 -18.42 -22.86
C LEU A 27 -32.19 -18.48 -24.35
N GLY A 28 -31.20 -18.57 -25.23
CA GLY A 28 -31.41 -18.65 -26.69
C GLY A 28 -31.97 -19.99 -27.19
N ASP A 29 -31.94 -21.04 -26.36
CA ASP A 29 -32.53 -22.35 -26.68
C ASP A 29 -33.99 -22.46 -26.19
N LEU A 30 -34.44 -21.51 -25.38
CA LEU A 30 -35.80 -21.44 -24.85
C LEU A 30 -36.75 -20.78 -25.87
N PRO A 31 -38.09 -20.96 -25.73
CA PRO A 31 -39.05 -20.32 -26.61
C PRO A 31 -38.87 -18.80 -26.74
N GLU A 32 -39.01 -18.26 -27.95
CA GLU A 32 -38.86 -16.83 -28.23
C GLU A 32 -39.83 -15.98 -27.39
N GLY A 33 -39.30 -15.01 -26.66
CA GLY A 33 -40.04 -14.19 -25.68
C GLY A 33 -39.87 -14.63 -24.22
N THR A 34 -39.12 -15.72 -23.98
CA THR A 34 -38.69 -16.09 -22.63
C THR A 34 -37.79 -14.99 -22.06
N HIS A 35 -38.05 -14.58 -20.83
CA HIS A 35 -37.22 -13.61 -20.10
C HIS A 35 -37.16 -13.95 -18.61
N ALA A 36 -36.16 -13.43 -17.93
CA ALA A 36 -35.91 -13.60 -16.51
C ALA A 36 -35.96 -12.26 -15.79
N SER A 37 -36.49 -12.29 -14.58
CA SER A 37 -36.52 -11.14 -13.66
C SER A 37 -36.02 -11.57 -12.29
N TRP A 38 -35.28 -10.70 -11.61
CA TRP A 38 -34.91 -10.93 -10.22
C TRP A 38 -36.14 -10.97 -9.31
N GLY A 39 -36.09 -11.80 -8.27
CA GLY A 39 -37.13 -11.83 -7.25
C GLY A 39 -37.16 -10.54 -6.41
N ASP A 40 -38.29 -10.30 -5.75
CA ASP A 40 -38.44 -9.17 -4.84
C ASP A 40 -37.36 -9.19 -3.75
N GLY A 41 -36.71 -8.04 -3.52
CA GLY A 41 -35.63 -7.90 -2.53
C GLY A 41 -34.29 -8.54 -2.94
N ALA A 42 -34.13 -8.99 -4.19
CA ALA A 42 -32.85 -9.51 -4.68
C ALA A 42 -31.70 -8.50 -4.50
N GLN A 43 -31.94 -7.21 -4.78
CA GLN A 43 -30.93 -6.17 -4.56
C GLN A 43 -30.58 -6.03 -3.08
N ASP A 44 -31.55 -6.11 -2.16
CA ASP A 44 -31.28 -6.05 -0.72
C ASP A 44 -30.42 -7.22 -0.23
N LEU A 45 -30.54 -8.40 -0.86
CA LEU A 45 -29.68 -9.55 -0.58
C LEU A 45 -28.24 -9.27 -1.01
N VAL A 46 -28.05 -8.68 -2.18
CA VAL A 46 -26.73 -8.28 -2.70
C VAL A 46 -26.13 -7.14 -1.89
N ASP A 47 -26.92 -6.17 -1.46
CA ASP A 47 -26.45 -5.06 -0.63
C ASP A 47 -25.88 -5.56 0.71
N LYS A 48 -26.48 -6.63 1.26
CA LYS A 48 -26.02 -7.31 2.49
C LYS A 48 -24.84 -8.26 2.28
N MET A 49 -24.48 -8.58 1.04
CA MET A 49 -23.30 -9.40 0.76
C MET A 49 -22.02 -8.62 1.08
N LYS A 50 -21.00 -9.34 1.55
CA LYS A 50 -19.65 -8.78 1.66
C LYS A 50 -19.05 -8.61 0.25
N PRO A 51 -18.19 -7.60 0.02
CA PRO A 51 -17.41 -7.54 -1.21
C PRO A 51 -16.63 -8.84 -1.44
N GLY A 52 -16.59 -9.32 -2.69
CA GLY A 52 -15.98 -10.58 -3.11
C GLY A 52 -16.84 -11.82 -2.82
N GLU A 53 -17.99 -11.69 -2.15
CA GLU A 53 -18.86 -12.83 -1.84
C GLU A 53 -19.66 -13.29 -3.06
N THR A 54 -19.96 -14.58 -3.14
CA THR A 54 -20.90 -15.16 -4.12
C THR A 54 -22.06 -15.82 -3.40
N LYS A 55 -23.29 -15.47 -3.79
CA LYS A 55 -24.54 -16.08 -3.26
C LYS A 55 -25.50 -16.41 -4.39
N ASN A 56 -26.32 -17.44 -4.19
CA ASN A 56 -27.44 -17.73 -5.06
C ASN A 56 -28.58 -16.73 -4.78
N ILE A 57 -29.02 -16.02 -5.82
CA ILE A 57 -30.10 -15.03 -5.75
C ILE A 57 -31.30 -15.57 -6.54
N PRO A 58 -32.52 -15.51 -5.98
CA PRO A 58 -33.72 -16.01 -6.65
C PRO A 58 -34.09 -15.14 -7.84
N ALA A 59 -34.48 -15.80 -8.93
CA ALA A 59 -35.04 -15.19 -10.13
C ALA A 59 -36.22 -16.01 -10.66
N THR A 60 -37.10 -15.35 -11.40
CA THR A 60 -38.25 -15.95 -12.06
C THR A 60 -38.03 -15.88 -13.56
N VAL A 61 -38.14 -17.02 -14.25
CA VAL A 61 -38.16 -17.09 -15.71
C VAL A 61 -39.61 -17.18 -16.15
N GLU A 62 -40.05 -16.25 -17.00
CA GLU A 62 -41.38 -16.20 -17.60
C GLU A 62 -41.30 -16.64 -19.07
N PHE A 63 -42.12 -17.62 -19.43
CA PHE A 63 -42.23 -18.14 -20.79
C PHE A 63 -43.32 -17.38 -21.58
N PRO A 64 -43.30 -17.44 -22.91
CA PRO A 64 -44.26 -16.72 -23.76
C PRO A 64 -45.73 -17.11 -23.56
N ASP A 65 -45.99 -18.30 -23.02
CA ASP A 65 -47.34 -18.77 -22.67
C ASP A 65 -47.83 -18.26 -21.31
N GLY A 66 -47.04 -17.42 -20.64
CA GLY A 66 -47.30 -16.86 -19.31
C GLY A 66 -46.98 -17.81 -18.15
N SER A 67 -46.47 -19.02 -18.42
CA SER A 67 -45.98 -19.91 -17.36
C SER A 67 -44.66 -19.40 -16.80
N THR A 68 -44.37 -19.72 -15.53
CA THR A 68 -43.15 -19.26 -14.86
C THR A 68 -42.38 -20.40 -14.21
N LYS A 69 -41.08 -20.19 -14.00
CA LYS A 69 -40.19 -21.10 -13.29
C LYS A 69 -39.22 -20.32 -12.41
N GLU A 70 -39.19 -20.66 -11.12
CA GLU A 70 -38.18 -20.16 -10.19
C GLU A 70 -36.84 -20.84 -10.42
N VAL A 71 -35.77 -20.04 -10.39
CA VAL A 71 -34.38 -20.49 -10.48
C VAL A 71 -33.51 -19.71 -9.50
N GLU A 72 -32.37 -20.28 -9.18
CA GLU A 72 -31.32 -19.60 -8.43
C GLU A 72 -30.14 -19.30 -9.36
N ILE A 73 -29.72 -18.03 -9.40
CA ILE A 73 -28.59 -17.57 -10.19
C ILE A 73 -27.45 -17.23 -9.23
N PRO A 74 -26.25 -17.81 -9.37
CA PRO A 74 -25.09 -17.41 -8.58
C PRO A 74 -24.70 -15.97 -8.94
N VAL A 75 -24.77 -15.06 -7.99
CA VAL A 75 -24.35 -13.67 -8.13
C VAL A 75 -23.09 -13.45 -7.30
N HIS A 76 -22.04 -12.96 -7.94
CA HIS A 76 -20.80 -12.56 -7.29
C HIS A 76 -20.74 -11.03 -7.15
N LYS A 77 -20.54 -10.54 -5.92
CA LYS A 77 -20.41 -9.12 -5.63
C LYS A 77 -18.95 -8.71 -5.81
N THR A 78 -18.59 -8.22 -6.99
CA THR A 78 -17.21 -7.83 -7.30
C THR A 78 -16.73 -6.74 -6.35
N SER A 79 -15.59 -7.00 -5.71
CA SER A 79 -14.93 -6.05 -4.80
C SER A 79 -14.07 -5.03 -5.54
N GLN A 80 -13.79 -3.91 -4.89
CA GLN A 80 -12.82 -2.93 -5.37
C GLN A 80 -11.40 -3.50 -5.36
N ALA A 81 -11.05 -4.34 -4.39
CA ALA A 81 -9.76 -5.04 -4.38
C ALA A 81 -9.55 -5.91 -5.63
N GLU A 82 -10.58 -6.61 -6.11
CA GLU A 82 -10.49 -7.39 -7.38
C GLU A 82 -10.31 -6.48 -8.61
N LYS A 83 -10.93 -5.29 -8.60
CA LYS A 83 -10.92 -4.36 -9.74
C LYS A 83 -9.68 -3.44 -9.80
N TYR A 84 -9.17 -3.06 -8.64
CA TYR A 84 -8.13 -2.04 -8.48
C TYR A 84 -6.88 -2.53 -7.75
N GLY A 85 -6.93 -3.66 -7.05
CA GLY A 85 -5.81 -4.17 -6.24
C GLY A 85 -4.54 -4.43 -7.05
N ASP A 86 -4.67 -4.89 -8.29
CA ASP A 86 -3.51 -5.11 -9.18
C ASP A 86 -3.00 -3.82 -9.84
N LYS A 87 -3.70 -2.71 -9.64
CA LYS A 87 -3.29 -1.38 -10.12
C LYS A 87 -2.58 -0.57 -9.03
N VAL A 88 -2.50 -1.08 -7.79
CA VAL A 88 -1.82 -0.37 -6.71
C VAL A 88 -0.32 -0.34 -6.99
N GLU A 89 0.26 0.87 -7.04
CA GLU A 89 1.69 1.09 -7.21
C GLU A 89 2.29 1.65 -5.92
N THR A 90 3.38 1.04 -5.41
CA THR A 90 4.10 1.53 -4.24
C THR A 90 5.30 2.39 -4.63
N GLN A 91 5.74 3.25 -3.72
CA GLN A 91 6.96 4.06 -3.86
C GLN A 91 7.77 4.07 -2.56
N PRO A 92 9.10 4.32 -2.64
CA PRO A 92 9.92 4.41 -1.46
C PRO A 92 9.52 5.57 -0.54
N VAL A 93 9.60 5.34 0.76
CA VAL A 93 9.42 6.36 1.80
C VAL A 93 10.58 6.33 2.79
N ASN A 94 10.81 7.45 3.48
CA ASN A 94 11.85 7.58 4.47
C ASN A 94 11.25 7.63 5.87
N THR A 95 11.92 7.05 6.85
CA THR A 95 11.62 7.32 8.26
C THR A 95 11.94 8.76 8.61
N ASP A 96 11.31 9.28 9.67
CA ASP A 96 11.76 10.53 10.30
C ASP A 96 13.16 10.37 10.93
N GLY A 97 13.72 11.47 11.45
CA GLY A 97 15.04 11.47 12.13
C GLY A 97 15.10 10.62 13.41
N ASN A 98 13.95 10.18 13.93
CA ASN A 98 13.85 9.27 15.07
C ASN A 98 13.63 7.81 14.63
N GLY A 99 13.64 7.53 13.33
CA GLY A 99 13.39 6.20 12.79
C GLY A 99 11.92 5.78 12.77
N LYS A 100 10.97 6.71 12.92
CA LYS A 100 9.55 6.40 12.85
C LYS A 100 9.06 6.32 11.41
N LEU A 101 8.15 5.37 11.17
CA LEU A 101 7.45 5.26 9.90
C LEU A 101 6.58 6.51 9.63
N PRO A 102 6.53 7.01 8.38
CA PRO A 102 5.57 8.02 7.96
C PRO A 102 4.16 7.41 7.81
N GLU A 103 3.17 8.20 7.39
CA GLU A 103 1.86 7.66 6.98
C GLU A 103 2.03 6.69 5.79
N ALA A 104 1.41 5.52 5.85
CA ALA A 104 1.56 4.50 4.80
C ALA A 104 1.00 4.96 3.45
N ASP A 105 0.01 5.87 3.46
CA ASP A 105 -0.52 6.53 2.25
C ASP A 105 0.56 7.17 1.39
N THR A 106 1.60 7.73 2.02
CA THR A 106 2.73 8.35 1.30
C THR A 106 3.52 7.33 0.48
N GLY A 107 3.43 6.04 0.82
CA GLY A 107 4.04 4.94 0.09
C GLY A 107 3.19 4.39 -1.05
N ILE A 108 1.97 4.89 -1.26
CA ILE A 108 1.12 4.55 -2.41
C ILE A 108 1.24 5.64 -3.47
N LYS A 109 1.94 5.33 -4.55
CA LYS A 109 2.30 6.29 -5.60
C LYS A 109 1.08 6.84 -6.34
N ASN A 110 0.09 6.00 -6.60
CA ASN A 110 -1.09 6.32 -7.40
C ASN A 110 -2.37 6.40 -6.56
N LEU A 111 -2.27 6.78 -5.28
CA LEU A 111 -3.41 6.83 -4.36
C LEU A 111 -4.59 7.65 -4.91
N GLY A 112 -4.31 8.77 -5.59
CA GLY A 112 -5.33 9.63 -6.20
C GLY A 112 -6.04 9.06 -7.44
N ASP A 113 -5.51 7.98 -8.04
CA ASP A 113 -6.13 7.29 -9.18
C ASP A 113 -7.03 6.12 -8.73
N LEU A 114 -6.95 5.76 -7.45
CA LEU A 114 -7.76 4.73 -6.82
C LEU A 114 -9.13 5.32 -6.40
N PRO A 115 -10.12 4.47 -6.06
CA PRO A 115 -11.42 4.94 -5.58
C PRO A 115 -11.29 5.93 -4.40
N GLU A 116 -12.10 6.99 -4.41
CA GLU A 116 -12.07 8.00 -3.35
C GLU A 116 -12.40 7.38 -1.98
N GLY A 117 -11.51 7.59 -1.00
CA GLY A 117 -11.59 6.96 0.32
C GLY A 117 -10.66 5.75 0.49
N THR A 118 -9.95 5.34 -0.57
CA THR A 118 -8.85 4.38 -0.45
C THR A 118 -7.75 4.97 0.44
N HIS A 119 -7.25 4.17 1.36
CA HIS A 119 -6.14 4.51 2.24
C HIS A 119 -5.28 3.28 2.53
N ALA A 120 -4.07 3.49 3.01
CA ALA A 120 -3.11 2.48 3.39
C ALA A 120 -2.75 2.58 4.87
N SER A 121 -2.53 1.43 5.48
CA SER A 121 -2.04 1.31 6.86
C SER A 121 -0.85 0.36 6.89
N TRP A 122 0.12 0.64 7.76
CA TRP A 122 1.22 -0.29 8.00
C TRP A 122 0.70 -1.58 8.64
N GLY A 123 1.31 -2.71 8.27
CA GLY A 123 1.00 -4.00 8.89
C GLY A 123 1.44 -4.07 10.35
N ASP A 124 0.87 -5.00 11.09
CA ASP A 124 1.23 -5.25 12.48
C ASP A 124 2.74 -5.53 12.61
N GLY A 125 3.40 -4.83 13.54
CA GLY A 125 4.85 -4.97 13.77
C GLY A 125 5.74 -4.29 12.73
N ALA A 126 5.19 -3.50 11.81
CA ALA A 126 5.99 -2.74 10.83
C ALA A 126 7.06 -1.86 11.49
N GLN A 127 6.72 -1.14 12.57
CA GLN A 127 7.69 -0.32 13.29
C GLN A 127 8.81 -1.17 13.91
N ASP A 128 8.51 -2.33 14.48
CA ASP A 128 9.52 -3.24 15.03
C ASP A 128 10.51 -3.75 13.97
N LEU A 129 10.06 -3.89 12.72
CA LEU A 129 10.94 -4.25 11.60
C LEU A 129 11.91 -3.10 11.28
N VAL A 130 11.40 -1.86 11.26
CA VAL A 130 12.22 -0.66 11.05
C VAL A 130 13.19 -0.44 12.21
N ASP A 131 12.77 -0.66 13.45
CA ASP A 131 13.63 -0.50 14.62
C ASP A 131 14.85 -1.43 14.57
N LYS A 132 14.69 -2.62 13.99
CA LYS A 132 15.76 -3.62 13.76
C LYS A 132 16.65 -3.33 12.55
N MET A 133 16.27 -2.40 11.67
CA MET A 133 17.10 -2.00 10.53
C MET A 133 18.31 -1.20 10.98
N LYS A 134 19.41 -1.31 10.24
CA LYS A 134 20.56 -0.42 10.41
C LYS A 134 20.23 0.95 9.81
N PRO A 135 20.73 2.06 10.39
CA PRO A 135 20.66 3.36 9.72
C PRO A 135 21.25 3.29 8.31
N GLY A 136 20.57 3.92 7.34
CA GLY A 136 20.89 3.90 5.91
C GLY A 136 20.39 2.66 5.15
N GLU A 137 19.77 1.69 5.83
CA GLU A 137 19.23 0.49 5.19
C GLU A 137 17.85 0.76 4.56
N THR A 138 17.56 0.09 3.44
CA THR A 138 16.23 0.06 2.82
C THR A 138 15.67 -1.35 2.81
N LYS A 139 14.42 -1.52 3.26
CA LYS A 139 13.70 -2.81 3.25
C LYS A 139 12.24 -2.62 2.85
N ASN A 140 11.65 -3.66 2.27
CA ASN A 140 10.22 -3.74 2.05
C ASN A 140 9.50 -4.00 3.38
N ILE A 141 8.54 -3.15 3.72
CA ILE A 141 7.72 -3.24 4.94
C ILE A 141 6.27 -3.51 4.52
N PRO A 142 5.58 -4.47 5.18
CA PRO A 142 4.21 -4.82 4.83
C PRO A 142 3.24 -3.69 5.17
N ALA A 143 2.29 -3.47 4.27
CA ALA A 143 1.17 -2.55 4.44
C ALA A 143 -0.11 -3.14 3.82
N THR A 144 -1.24 -2.60 4.21
CA THR A 144 -2.57 -2.99 3.72
C THR A 144 -3.23 -1.75 3.12
N VAL A 145 -3.67 -1.86 1.87
CA VAL A 145 -4.54 -0.88 1.23
C VAL A 145 -5.98 -1.30 1.46
N GLU A 146 -6.79 -0.43 2.05
CA GLU A 146 -8.22 -0.60 2.25
C GLU A 146 -8.99 0.26 1.26
N PHE A 147 -9.93 -0.36 0.56
CA PHE A 147 -10.81 0.30 -0.38
C PHE A 147 -12.12 0.74 0.31
N PRO A 148 -12.82 1.76 -0.23
CA PRO A 148 -14.10 2.25 0.31
C PRO A 148 -15.20 1.21 0.55
N ASP A 149 -15.18 0.10 -0.19
CA ASP A 149 -16.15 -0.99 0.02
C ASP A 149 -15.76 -1.93 1.18
N GLY A 150 -14.62 -1.69 1.83
CA GLY A 150 -14.04 -2.49 2.91
C GLY A 150 -13.22 -3.69 2.44
N SER A 151 -13.06 -3.88 1.12
CA SER A 151 -12.12 -4.87 0.60
C SER A 151 -10.68 -4.37 0.74
N THR A 152 -9.71 -5.30 0.81
CA THR A 152 -8.32 -4.94 1.08
C THR A 152 -7.34 -5.61 0.12
N LYS A 153 -6.15 -5.03 -0.01
CA LYS A 153 -5.01 -5.56 -0.76
C LYS A 153 -3.74 -5.41 0.08
N GLU A 154 -3.04 -6.51 0.32
CA GLU A 154 -1.70 -6.47 0.92
C GLU A 154 -0.67 -6.01 -0.11
N VAL A 155 0.24 -5.14 0.33
CA VAL A 155 1.35 -4.60 -0.47
C VAL A 155 2.63 -4.52 0.37
N GLU A 156 3.75 -4.35 -0.31
CA GLU A 156 5.03 -4.05 0.31
C GLU A 156 5.51 -2.66 -0.13
N ILE A 157 5.84 -1.81 0.84
CA ILE A 157 6.36 -0.46 0.59
C ILE A 157 7.85 -0.44 0.96
N PRO A 158 8.75 -0.01 0.06
CA PRO A 158 10.15 0.17 0.38
C PRO A 158 10.32 1.31 1.39
N VAL A 159 10.89 1.01 2.56
CA VAL A 159 11.18 1.98 3.61
C VAL A 159 12.68 2.11 3.77
N HIS A 160 13.19 3.34 3.69
CA HIS A 160 14.57 3.69 4.00
C HIS A 160 14.67 4.26 5.41
N LYS A 161 15.53 3.67 6.24
CA LYS A 161 15.79 4.15 7.60
C LYS A 161 16.84 5.26 7.54
N THR A 162 16.39 6.50 7.62
CA THR A 162 17.25 7.69 7.57
C THR A 162 18.36 7.60 8.63
N SER A 163 19.60 7.80 8.21
CA SER A 163 20.75 7.88 9.11
C SER A 163 21.01 9.32 9.57
N GLN A 164 21.63 9.45 10.75
CA GLN A 164 22.08 10.76 11.23
C GLN A 164 23.11 11.40 10.29
N ALA A 165 23.90 10.61 9.57
CA ALA A 165 24.84 11.14 8.58
C ALA A 165 24.10 11.83 7.43
N GLU A 166 22.98 11.26 6.96
CA GLU A 166 22.14 11.88 5.92
C GLU A 166 21.41 13.12 6.44
N GLU A 167 20.99 13.13 7.70
CA GLU A 167 20.24 14.26 8.28
C GLU A 167 21.12 15.44 8.71
N TYR A 168 22.33 15.17 9.21
CA TYR A 168 23.21 16.16 9.84
C TYR A 168 24.55 16.36 9.12
N GLY A 169 24.95 15.49 8.19
CA GLY A 169 26.27 15.56 7.53
C GLY A 169 26.52 16.90 6.84
N ASP A 170 25.53 17.41 6.11
CA ASP A 170 25.63 18.72 5.42
C ASP A 170 25.56 19.92 6.38
N LYS A 171 25.21 19.69 7.65
CA LYS A 171 25.14 20.74 8.68
C LYS A 171 26.44 20.87 9.47
N VAL A 172 27.45 20.02 9.24
CA VAL A 172 28.73 20.08 9.96
C VAL A 172 29.52 21.32 9.53
N GLU A 173 29.79 22.22 10.48
CA GLU A 173 30.63 23.40 10.28
C GLU A 173 32.02 23.18 10.88
N THR A 174 33.07 23.44 10.09
CA THR A 174 34.46 23.32 10.56
C THR A 174 35.05 24.67 10.96
N GLN A 175 36.09 24.63 11.77
CA GLN A 175 36.91 25.78 12.16
C GLN A 175 38.39 25.44 12.15
N PRO A 176 39.29 26.42 11.93
CA PRO A 176 40.72 26.18 11.96
C PRO A 176 41.19 25.79 13.36
N VAL A 177 42.17 24.89 13.40
CA VAL A 177 42.86 24.47 14.63
C VAL A 177 44.36 24.57 14.45
N ASN A 178 45.09 24.70 15.56
CA ASN A 178 46.54 24.78 15.55
C ASN A 178 47.15 23.53 16.18
N THR A 179 48.29 23.09 15.66
CA THR A 179 49.11 22.06 16.29
C THR A 179 49.74 22.60 17.57
N ASP A 180 50.14 21.70 18.46
CA ASP A 180 50.96 22.08 19.61
C ASP A 180 52.39 22.49 19.19
N GLY A 181 53.21 22.91 20.16
CA GLY A 181 54.60 23.30 19.92
C GLY A 181 55.52 22.18 19.40
N ASN A 182 55.06 20.93 19.40
CA ASN A 182 55.77 19.76 18.86
C ASN A 182 55.21 19.34 17.49
N GLY A 183 54.24 20.09 16.95
CA GLY A 183 53.55 19.77 15.70
C GLY A 183 52.57 18.59 15.84
N LYS A 184 52.04 18.33 17.04
CA LYS A 184 50.98 17.33 17.25
C LYS A 184 49.61 17.95 16.97
N LEU A 185 48.75 17.23 16.25
CA LEU A 185 47.36 17.64 16.06
C LEU A 185 46.58 17.66 17.40
N PRO A 186 45.69 18.65 17.62
CA PRO A 186 44.78 18.65 18.76
C PRO A 186 43.68 17.59 18.60
N GLU A 187 42.77 17.46 19.56
CA GLU A 187 41.57 16.64 19.39
C GLU A 187 40.73 17.15 18.20
N ALA A 188 40.33 16.25 17.30
CA ALA A 188 39.64 16.63 16.06
C ALA A 188 38.30 17.32 16.32
N ASP A 189 37.65 17.01 17.45
CA ASP A 189 36.43 17.68 17.93
C ASP A 189 36.57 19.20 18.00
N THR A 190 37.76 19.70 18.35
CA THR A 190 38.02 21.15 18.39
C THR A 190 37.93 21.81 17.02
N GLY A 191 38.05 21.04 15.94
CA GLY A 191 37.89 21.50 14.56
C GLY A 191 36.45 21.56 14.08
N ILE A 192 35.48 21.10 14.86
CA ILE A 192 34.05 21.19 14.54
C ILE A 192 33.43 22.33 15.35
N LYS A 193 33.03 23.39 14.65
CA LYS A 193 32.53 24.63 15.25
C LYS A 193 31.20 24.45 15.97
N ASN A 194 30.31 23.66 15.38
CA ASN A 194 28.94 23.44 15.85
C ASN A 194 28.74 22.04 16.45
N LEU A 195 29.80 21.45 17.04
CA LEU A 195 29.74 20.09 17.58
C LEU A 195 28.60 19.90 18.60
N GLY A 196 28.31 20.93 19.41
CA GLY A 196 27.23 20.91 20.39
C GLY A 196 25.81 20.95 19.80
N ASP A 197 25.67 21.27 18.52
CA ASP A 197 24.39 21.29 17.81
C ASP A 197 24.10 19.96 17.08
N LEU A 198 25.08 19.04 17.05
CA LEU A 198 24.98 17.72 16.42
C LEU A 198 24.42 16.67 17.41
N PRO A 199 23.92 15.52 16.93
CA PRO A 199 23.39 14.47 17.79
C PRO A 199 24.38 14.03 18.88
N GLU A 200 23.86 13.68 20.06
CA GLU A 200 24.69 13.23 21.17
C GLU A 200 25.57 12.03 20.78
N GLY A 201 26.84 12.04 21.20
CA GLY A 201 27.83 11.03 20.86
C GLY A 201 28.56 11.29 19.53
N THR A 202 28.18 12.34 18.79
CA THR A 202 28.97 12.80 17.63
C THR A 202 30.37 13.21 18.08
N HIS A 203 31.37 12.66 17.41
CA HIS A 203 32.77 13.02 17.58
C HIS A 203 33.46 12.99 16.21
N ALA A 204 34.47 13.83 16.05
CA ALA A 204 35.35 13.88 14.92
C ALA A 204 36.64 13.11 15.21
N SER A 205 37.27 12.63 14.14
CA SER A 205 38.61 12.07 14.17
C SER A 205 39.38 12.55 12.97
N TRP A 206 40.68 12.73 13.12
CA TRP A 206 41.54 13.05 11.99
C TRP A 206 41.58 11.86 11.04
N GLY A 207 41.44 12.12 9.75
CA GLY A 207 41.59 11.08 8.72
C GLY A 207 43.01 10.51 8.68
N ASP A 208 43.12 9.33 8.11
CA ASP A 208 44.41 8.64 7.96
C ASP A 208 45.44 9.54 7.26
N GLY A 209 46.64 9.62 7.84
CA GLY A 209 47.75 10.44 7.31
C GLY A 209 47.66 11.93 7.63
N ALA A 210 46.67 12.40 8.40
CA ALA A 210 46.60 13.80 8.81
C ALA A 210 47.84 14.27 9.58
N GLN A 211 48.35 13.44 10.49
CA GLN A 211 49.58 13.74 11.25
C GLN A 211 50.82 13.74 10.33
N ASP A 212 50.89 12.84 9.34
CA ASP A 212 51.98 12.81 8.35
C ASP A 212 52.02 14.08 7.50
N LEU A 213 50.85 14.65 7.19
CA LEU A 213 50.77 15.92 6.47
C LEU A 213 51.33 17.06 7.31
N VAL A 214 51.00 17.11 8.60
CA VAL A 214 51.56 18.09 9.54
C VAL A 214 53.07 17.92 9.70
N ASP A 215 53.56 16.69 9.82
CA ASP A 215 54.99 16.41 9.98
C ASP A 215 55.80 16.82 8.73
N LYS A 216 55.20 16.74 7.54
CA LYS A 216 55.80 17.26 6.29
C LYS A 216 55.81 18.79 6.19
N MET A 217 54.98 19.48 6.97
CA MET A 217 54.96 20.95 7.04
C MET A 217 56.01 21.52 8.00
N LYS A 218 56.65 20.66 8.82
CA LYS A 218 57.75 21.09 9.69
C LYS A 218 58.93 21.59 8.83
N PRO A 219 59.41 22.83 9.05
CA PRO A 219 60.49 23.43 8.27
C PRO A 219 61.85 22.77 8.50
#